data_AF-A0A7W5F2A6-F1
#
_entry.id   AF-A0A7W5F2A6-F1
#
_cell.length_a   1.000
_cell.length_b   1.000
_cell.length_c   1.000
_cell.angle_alpha   90.00
_cell.angle_beta   90.00
_cell.angle_gamma   90.00
#
_symmetry.space_group_name_H-M   'P 1'
#
loop_
_entity.id
_entity.type
_entity.pdbx_description
1 polymer ?
#
loop_
_entity_poly.entity_id
_entity_poly.type
_entity_poly.pdbx_seq_one_letter_code
_entity_poly.pdbx_strand_id
1 'polypeptide(L)'
;MIRSWANSRPALVLLCLVLGVALLDTGSLTATVALAATAAASVALAVCALVASRCAPAVPRTRVRTAIRDRDLRTAFLPQRDPDAKGRPRPRAPGHALRTTFA
;
A
#
# COMPACT_ATOMS: atom_id res chain seq x y z
N MET A 1 10.43 -3.88 0.32
CA MET A 1 11.30 -2.90 0.98
C MET A 1 11.00 -2.96 2.46
N ILE A 2 11.86 -3.63 3.22
CA ILE A 2 11.77 -3.72 4.68
C ILE A 2 12.38 -2.40 5.17
N ARG A 3 11.53 -1.49 5.65
CA ARG A 3 11.99 -0.22 6.21
C ARG A 3 12.79 -0.59 7.45
N SER A 4 14.11 -0.45 7.40
CA SER A 4 14.95 -0.63 8.56
C SER A 4 14.60 0.50 9.53
N TRP A 5 13.85 0.16 10.58
CA TRP A 5 13.69 1.01 11.77
C TRP A 5 15.01 0.98 12.55
N ALA A 6 16.11 1.36 11.89
CA ALA A 6 17.43 1.34 12.44
C ALA A 6 17.50 2.41 13.54
N ASN A 7 17.40 1.96 14.79
CA ASN A 7 17.64 2.70 16.02
C ASN A 7 17.05 4.12 16.09
N SER A 8 15.74 4.21 16.31
CA SER A 8 15.07 5.45 16.78
C SER A 8 15.35 5.76 18.26
N ARG A 9 16.01 4.85 18.99
CA ARG A 9 16.37 5.00 20.41
C ARG A 9 17.15 6.30 20.72
N PRO A 10 18.26 6.64 20.03
CA PRO A 10 18.97 7.89 20.28
C PRO A 10 18.12 9.13 19.99
N ALA A 11 17.30 9.10 18.93
CA ALA A 11 16.41 10.21 18.58
C ALA A 11 15.31 10.42 19.64
N LEU A 12 14.77 9.33 20.19
CA LEU A 12 13.78 9.37 21.26
C LEU A 12 14.39 9.89 22.57
N VAL A 13 15.60 9.45 22.93
CA VAL A 13 16.32 9.96 24.11
C VAL A 13 16.60 11.46 23.97
N LEU A 14 17.08 11.90 22.79
CA LEU A 14 17.33 13.31 22.51
C LEU A 14 16.03 14.14 22.62
N LEU A 15 14.93 13.66 22.04
CA LEU A 15 13.63 14.31 22.12
C LEU A 15 13.17 14.45 23.58
N CYS A 16 13.24 13.37 24.37
CA CYS A 16 12.88 13.41 25.79
C CYS A 16 13.74 14.41 26.59
N LEU A 17 15.03 14.48 26.28
CA LEU A 17 15.96 15.39 26.96
C LEU A 17 15.67 16.85 26.61
N VAL A 18 15.49 17.17 25.33
CA VAL A 18 15.12 18.52 24.86
C VAL A 18 13.78 18.95 25.46
N LEU A 19 12.81 18.03 25.49
CA LEU A 19 11.50 18.32 26.08
C LEU A 19 11.64 18.59 27.58
N GLY A 20 12.37 17.74 28.32
CA GLY A 20 12.64 17.91 29.74
C GLY A 20 13.29 19.27 30.05
N VAL A 21 14.32 19.65 29.30
CA VAL A 21 14.98 20.97 29.46
C VAL A 21 14.01 22.12 29.17
N ALA A 22 13.19 22.02 28.12
CA ALA A 22 12.19 23.04 27.79
C ALA A 22 11.09 23.17 28.85
N LEU A 23 10.66 22.08 29.50
CA LEU A 23 9.71 22.16 30.63
C LEU A 23 10.35 22.81 31.87
N LEU A 24 11.62 22.51 32.16
CA LEU A 24 12.33 23.11 33.29
C LEU A 24 12.47 24.63 33.11
N ASP A 25 12.68 25.08 31.88
CA ASP A 25 12.85 26.50 31.56
C ASP A 25 11.52 27.27 31.53
N THR A 26 10.41 26.58 31.22
CA THR A 26 9.11 27.26 31.00
C THR A 26 8.31 27.53 32.27
N GLY A 27 8.60 26.90 33.42
CA GLY A 27 8.06 27.24 34.75
C GLY A 27 6.52 27.34 34.89
N SER A 28 5.77 27.01 33.84
CA SER A 28 4.39 27.40 33.64
C SER A 28 3.49 26.17 33.59
N LEU A 29 2.62 26.06 34.59
CA LEU A 29 1.66 24.95 34.73
C LEU A 29 0.77 24.76 33.50
N THR A 30 0.49 25.82 32.74
CA THR A 30 -0.30 25.71 31.50
C THR A 30 0.47 25.05 30.37
N ALA A 31 1.78 25.31 30.26
CA ALA A 31 2.64 24.64 29.28
C ALA A 31 2.78 23.14 29.59
N THR A 32 2.93 22.80 30.87
CA THR A 32 3.05 21.39 31.29
C THR A 32 1.75 20.62 31.06
N VAL A 33 0.59 21.24 31.33
CA VAL A 33 -0.73 20.63 31.08
C VAL A 33 -1.00 20.46 29.58
N ALA A 34 -0.72 21.48 28.76
CA ALA A 34 -0.91 21.40 27.31
C ALA A 34 -0.02 20.31 26.69
N LEU A 35 1.22 20.19 27.19
CA LEU A 35 2.13 19.14 26.76
C LEU A 35 1.67 17.75 27.21
N ALA A 36 1.21 17.61 28.47
CA ALA A 36 0.67 16.35 28.97
C ALA A 36 -0.56 15.90 28.17
N ALA A 37 -1.45 16.82 27.82
CA ALA A 37 -2.60 16.54 26.96
C ALA A 37 -2.18 16.09 25.55
N THR A 38 -1.18 16.74 24.96
CA THR A 38 -0.64 16.39 23.64
C THR A 38 0.04 15.02 23.67
N ALA A 39 0.80 14.73 24.74
CA ALA A 39 1.43 13.45 24.95
C ALA A 39 0.38 12.34 25.06
N ALA A 40 -0.66 12.53 25.87
CA ALA A 40 -1.76 11.58 25.99
C ALA A 40 -2.47 11.31 24.65
N ALA A 41 -2.77 12.37 23.88
CA ALA A 41 -3.37 12.23 22.55
C ALA A 41 -2.44 11.47 21.58
N SER A 42 -1.14 11.75 21.59
CA SER A 42 -0.17 11.05 20.73
C SER A 42 -0.04 9.57 21.08
N VAL A 43 -0.06 9.21 22.37
CA VAL A 43 -0.04 7.82 22.84
C VAL A 43 -1.31 7.10 22.40
N ALA A 44 -2.48 7.72 22.56
CA ALA A 44 -3.74 7.16 22.09
C ALA A 44 -3.71 6.90 20.57
N LEU A 45 -3.23 7.85 19.78
CA LEU A 45 -3.08 7.70 18.33
C LEU A 45 -2.08 6.59 17.97
N ALA A 46 -0.95 6.50 18.69
CA ALA A 46 0.04 5.45 18.46
C ALA A 46 -0.52 4.06 18.76
N VAL A 47 -1.28 3.91 19.85
CA VAL A 47 -1.99 2.66 20.19
C VAL A 47 -3.00 2.30 19.12
N CYS A 48 -3.84 3.26 18.68
CA CYS A 48 -4.79 3.04 17.59
C CYS A 48 -4.11 2.61 16.29
N ALA A 49 -3.03 3.28 15.91
CA ALA A 49 -2.25 2.92 14.72
C ALA A 49 -1.64 1.52 14.84
N LEU A 50 -1.14 1.16 16.03
CA LEU A 50 -0.54 -0.15 16.27
C LEU A 50 -1.60 -1.26 16.22
N VAL A 51 -2.76 -1.06 16.86
CA VAL A 51 -3.90 -1.98 16.75
C VAL A 51 -4.35 -2.12 15.29
N ALA A 52 -4.56 -1.02 14.58
CA ALA A 52 -4.93 -1.03 13.17
C ALA A 52 -3.90 -1.79 12.30
N SER A 53 -2.60 -1.62 12.59
CA SER A 53 -1.54 -2.34 11.88
C SER A 53 -1.54 -3.85 12.16
N ARG A 54 -1.95 -4.29 13.36
CA ARG A 54 -2.05 -5.70 13.73
C ARG A 54 -3.32 -6.35 13.19
N CYS A 55 -4.39 -5.59 13.08
CA CYS A 55 -5.64 -6.02 12.46
C CYS A 55 -5.57 -6.04 10.93
N ALA A 56 -4.58 -5.37 10.32
CA ALA A 56 -4.39 -5.38 8.87
C ALA A 56 -4.08 -6.82 8.38
N PRO A 57 -4.86 -7.36 7.42
CA PRO A 57 -4.62 -8.69 6.89
C PRO A 57 -3.22 -8.80 6.26
N ALA A 58 -2.49 -9.87 6.59
CA ALA A 58 -1.20 -10.16 5.97
C ALA A 58 -1.42 -10.60 4.52
N VAL A 59 -1.35 -9.64 3.58
CA VAL A 59 -1.55 -9.91 2.15
C VAL A 59 -0.19 -10.22 1.50
N PRO A 60 -0.03 -11.38 0.83
CA PRO A 60 1.18 -11.68 0.05
C PRO A 60 1.44 -10.59 -0.99
N ARG A 61 2.71 -10.18 -1.16
CA ARG A 61 3.07 -9.13 -2.13
C ARG A 61 2.64 -9.44 -3.56
N THR A 62 2.57 -10.73 -3.90
CA THR A 62 2.07 -11.22 -5.18
C THR A 62 0.58 -10.90 -5.36
N ARG A 63 -0.22 -10.94 -4.29
CA ARG A 63 -1.67 -10.67 -4.34
C ARG A 63 -2.01 -9.24 -4.73
N VAL A 64 -1.17 -8.27 -4.34
CA VAL A 64 -1.32 -6.86 -4.78
C VAL A 64 -1.05 -6.77 -6.28
N ARG A 65 0.03 -7.40 -6.76
CA ARG A 65 0.37 -7.42 -8.18
C ARG A 65 -0.69 -8.13 -9.01
N THR A 66 -1.23 -9.26 -8.53
CA THR A 66 -2.31 -9.97 -9.22
C THR A 66 -3.61 -9.21 -9.16
N ALA A 67 -3.94 -8.52 -8.07
CA ALA A 67 -5.14 -7.69 -7.98
C ALA A 67 -5.08 -6.48 -8.93
N ILE A 68 -3.91 -5.85 -9.06
CA ILE A 68 -3.68 -4.79 -10.06
C ILE A 68 -3.80 -5.37 -11.47
N ARG A 69 -3.14 -6.50 -11.75
CA ARG A 69 -3.24 -7.18 -13.05
C ARG A 69 -4.67 -7.57 -13.39
N ASP A 70 -5.43 -8.06 -12.42
CA ASP A 70 -6.83 -8.46 -12.58
C ASP A 70 -7.74 -7.25 -12.81
N ARG A 71 -7.49 -6.14 -12.10
CA ARG A 71 -8.18 -4.87 -12.34
C ARG A 71 -7.90 -4.35 -13.74
N ASP A 72 -6.63 -4.35 -14.15
CA ASP A 72 -6.21 -3.94 -15.49
C ASP A 72 -6.90 -4.79 -16.56
N LEU A 73 -6.94 -6.12 -16.40
CA LEU A 73 -7.64 -7.01 -17.34
C LEU A 73 -9.15 -6.72 -17.41
N ARG A 74 -9.79 -6.42 -16.28
CA ARG A 74 -11.22 -6.07 -16.24
C ARG A 74 -11.54 -4.73 -16.90
N THR A 75 -10.58 -3.81 -16.97
CA THR A 75 -10.75 -2.49 -17.59
C THR A 75 -10.07 -2.35 -18.95
N ALA A 76 -9.19 -3.27 -19.33
CA ALA A 76 -8.44 -3.22 -20.59
C ALA A 76 -9.33 -3.47 -21.81
N PHE A 77 -10.43 -4.19 -21.63
CA PHE A 77 -11.38 -4.47 -22.68
C PHE A 77 -12.66 -3.66 -22.43
N LEU A 78 -13.09 -2.86 -23.42
CA LEU A 78 -14.46 -2.38 -23.43
C LEU A 78 -15.38 -3.62 -23.49
N PRO A 79 -16.45 -3.68 -22.68
CA PRO A 79 -17.47 -4.71 -22.84
C PRO A 79 -17.92 -4.75 -24.30
N GLN A 80 -17.79 -5.91 -24.93
CA GLN A 80 -18.20 -6.09 -26.31
C GLN A 80 -19.72 -5.85 -26.38
N ARG A 81 -20.14 -4.81 -27.13
CA ARG A 81 -21.57 -4.40 -27.22
C ARG A 81 -22.45 -5.45 -27.89
N ASP A 82 -21.85 -6.29 -28.74
CA ASP A 82 -22.51 -7.36 -29.46
C ASP A 82 -21.56 -8.58 -29.51
N PRO A 83 -21.83 -9.62 -28.69
CA PRO A 83 -20.99 -10.82 -28.66
C PRO A 83 -21.02 -11.60 -29.99
N ASP A 84 -22.07 -11.42 -30.80
CA ASP A 84 -22.29 -12.17 -32.04
C ASP A 84 -21.85 -11.38 -33.29
N ALA A 85 -21.38 -10.14 -33.13
CA ALA A 85 -20.88 -9.32 -34.22
C ALA A 85 -19.73 -10.02 -34.96
N LYS A 86 -19.84 -10.10 -36.29
CA LYS A 86 -18.82 -10.70 -37.14
C LYS A 86 -17.49 -9.96 -36.99
N GLY A 87 -16.47 -10.66 -36.48
CA GLY A 87 -15.12 -10.12 -36.32
C GLY A 87 -14.47 -9.69 -37.65
N ARG A 88 -13.40 -8.88 -37.56
CA ARG A 88 -12.69 -8.41 -38.75
C ARG A 88 -12.04 -9.60 -39.48
N PRO A 89 -12.28 -9.79 -40.79
CA PRO A 89 -11.62 -10.82 -41.56
C PRO A 89 -10.10 -10.70 -41.40
N ARG A 90 -9.47 -11.75 -40.87
CA ARG A 90 -8.00 -11.86 -40.85
C ARG A 90 -7.56 -12.28 -42.26
N PRO A 91 -6.59 -11.60 -42.89
CA PRO A 91 -5.98 -12.11 -44.11
C PRO A 91 -5.43 -13.51 -43.82
N ARG A 92 -6.00 -14.53 -44.45
CA ARG A 92 -5.37 -15.85 -44.44
C ARG A 92 -4.19 -15.75 -45.39
N ALA A 93 -2.99 -16.09 -44.93
CA ALA A 93 -1.88 -16.31 -45.84
C ALA A 93 -2.35 -17.29 -46.94
N PRO A 94 -1.96 -17.11 -48.21
CA PRO A 94 -2.35 -18.02 -49.28
C PRO A 94 -1.95 -19.45 -48.90
N GLY A 95 -2.94 -20.26 -48.51
CA GLY A 95 -2.73 -21.65 -48.15
C GLY A 95 -2.74 -22.49 -49.43
N HIS A 96 -1.56 -22.83 -49.94
CA HIS A 96 -1.47 -23.96 -50.87
C HIS A 96 -1.88 -25.23 -50.11
N ALA A 97 -2.84 -25.98 -50.65
CA ALA A 97 -3.24 -27.27 -50.11
C ALA A 97 -2.06 -28.24 -50.23
N LEU A 98 -1.42 -28.57 -49.10
CA LEU A 98 -0.44 -29.66 -49.04
C LEU A 98 -1.20 -30.98 -49.11
N ARG A 99 -0.93 -31.78 -50.15
CA ARG A 99 -1.38 -33.17 -50.26
C ARG A 99 -0.69 -33.98 -49.17
N THR A 100 -1.42 -34.32 -48.11
CA THR A 100 -0.96 -35.32 -47.14
C THR A 100 -1.12 -36.71 -47.77
N THR A 101 0.00 -37.37 -48.07
CA THR A 101 0.05 -38.75 -48.57
C THR A 101 -0.53 -39.71 -47.53
N PHE A 102 -1.48 -40.55 -47.96
CA PHE A 102 -1.80 -41.81 -47.29
C PHE A 102 -0.78 -42.88 -47.70
N ALA A 103 -0.19 -43.56 -46.71
CA ALA A 103 0.23 -44.97 -46.73
C ALA A 103 0.57 -45.39 -45.29
#